data_AF-A0A965HMI2-F1
#
_entry.id   AF-A0A965HMI2-F1
#
_cell.length_a   1.000
_cell.length_b   1.000
_cell.length_c   1.000
_cell.angle_alpha   90.00
_cell.angle_beta   90.00
_cell.angle_gamma   90.00
#
_symmetry.space_group_name_H-M   'P 1'
#
loop_
_entity.id
_entity.type
_entity.pdbx_description
1 polymer ?
#
loop_
_entity_poly.entity_id
_entity_poly.type
_entity_poly.pdbx_seq_one_letter_code
_entity_poly.pdbx_strand_id
1 'polypeptide(L)' 'MKTVAEVLAEKTFGLIYTNPAVSVKNAMSLMVEKNIHCLVVFENEKMCGIISDRDYAH' A
#
# COMPACT_ATOMS: atom_id res chain seq x y z
N MET A 1 -17.81 18.34 5.20
CA MET A 1 -17.25 16.97 5.15
C MET A 1 -16.97 16.67 3.70
N LYS A 2 -15.75 16.27 3.34
CA LYS A 2 -15.41 15.92 1.95
C LYS A 2 -15.86 14.48 1.66
N THR A 3 -16.26 14.21 0.42
CA THR A 3 -16.51 12.85 -0.08
C THR A 3 -15.18 12.11 -0.30
N VAL A 4 -15.25 10.78 -0.41
CA VAL A 4 -14.07 9.97 -0.76
C VAL A 4 -13.47 10.41 -2.11
N ALA A 5 -14.32 10.74 -3.09
CA ALA A 5 -13.87 11.21 -4.40
C ALA A 5 -13.09 12.53 -4.32
N GLU A 6 -13.57 13.49 -3.52
CA GLU A 6 -12.87 14.76 -3.29
C GLU A 6 -11.53 14.56 -2.58
N VAL A 7 -11.48 13.68 -1.56
CA VAL A 7 -10.23 13.34 -0.87
C VAL A 7 -9.21 12.67 -1.80
N LEU A 8 -9.67 11.80 -2.71
CA LEU A 8 -8.80 11.15 -3.68
C LEU A 8 -8.30 12.11 -4.76
N ALA A 9 -9.13 13.05 -5.21
CA ALA A 9 -8.74 14.06 -6.19
C ALA A 9 -7.64 15.01 -5.68
N GLU A 10 -7.54 15.20 -4.35
CA GLU A 10 -6.51 16.02 -3.71
C GLU A 10 -5.18 15.27 -3.47
N LYS A 11 -5.16 13.93 -3.56
CA LYS A 11 -3.93 13.15 -3.40
C LYS A 11 -3.06 13.28 -4.63
N THR A 12 -1.79 13.62 -4.43
CA THR A 12 -0.82 13.86 -5.50
C THR A 12 -0.07 12.59 -5.94
N PHE A 13 -0.29 11.47 -5.24
CA PHE A 13 0.36 10.20 -5.55
C PHE A 13 -0.69 9.13 -5.83
N GLY A 14 -0.39 8.26 -6.78
CA GLY A 14 -1.24 7.14 -7.16
C GLY A 14 -1.24 6.01 -6.13
N LEU A 15 -1.93 4.93 -6.46
CA LEU A 15 -1.93 3.71 -5.68
C LEU A 15 -0.52 3.10 -5.61
N ILE A 16 -0.01 2.91 -4.41
CA ILE A 16 1.24 2.18 -4.17
C ILE A 16 0.87 0.76 -3.75
N TYR A 17 1.37 -0.21 -4.49
CA TYR A 17 1.03 -1.62 -4.35
C TYR A 17 2.27 -2.51 -4.46
N THR A 18 2.12 -3.76 -4.03
CA THR A 18 3.14 -4.80 -4.13
C THR A 18 2.53 -6.10 -4.68
N ASN A 19 3.37 -7.11 -4.90
CA ASN A 19 3.00 -8.45 -5.33
C ASN A 19 3.20 -9.46 -4.18
N PRO A 20 2.38 -10.52 -4.06
CA PRO A 20 2.52 -11.51 -2.98
C PRO A 20 3.87 -12.26 -2.96
N ALA A 21 4.61 -12.30 -4.06
CA ALA A 21 5.94 -12.89 -4.14
C ALA A 21 7.06 -11.98 -3.59
N VAL A 22 6.77 -10.71 -3.29
CA VAL A 22 7.74 -9.77 -2.72
C VAL A 22 7.95 -10.11 -1.24
N SER A 23 9.21 -10.20 -0.82
CA SER A 23 9.53 -10.45 0.59
C SER A 23 9.00 -9.34 1.49
N VAL A 24 8.59 -9.69 2.71
CA VAL A 24 8.10 -8.73 3.70
C VAL A 24 9.14 -7.62 3.95
N LYS A 25 10.43 -7.97 4.01
CA LYS A 25 11.52 -6.98 4.14
C LYS A 25 11.47 -5.92 3.04
N ASN A 26 11.34 -6.33 1.78
CA ASN A 26 11.32 -5.40 0.65
C ASN A 26 10.02 -4.58 0.62
N ALA A 27 8.89 -5.18 1.00
CA ALA A 27 7.63 -4.46 1.16
C ALA A 27 7.74 -3.37 2.25
N MET A 28 8.38 -3.66 3.38
CA MET A 28 8.64 -2.67 4.44
C MET A 28 9.63 -1.59 3.99
N SER A 29 10.68 -1.95 3.24
CA SER A 29 11.58 -0.95 2.66
C SER A 29 10.85 0.01 1.72
N LEU A 30 9.91 -0.50 0.90
CA LEU A 30 9.08 0.33 0.03
C LEU A 30 8.16 1.27 0.84
N MET A 31 7.56 0.77 1.94
CA MET A 31 6.77 1.60 2.85
C MET A 31 7.58 2.77 3.42
N VAL A 32 8.82 2.51 3.88
CA VAL A 32 9.73 3.54 4.38
C VAL A 32 10.12 4.53 3.28
N GLU A 33 10.52 4.05 2.10
CA GLU A 33 10.92 4.89 0.97
C GLU A 33 9.78 5.85 0.54
N LYS A 34 8.55 5.35 0.51
CA LYS A 34 7.38 6.11 0.10
C LYS A 34 6.71 6.87 1.25
N ASN A 35 7.22 6.74 2.47
CA ASN A 35 6.65 7.32 3.70
C ASN A 35 5.16 6.97 3.87
N ILE A 36 4.83 5.69 3.72
CA ILE A 36 3.48 5.12 3.89
C ILE A 36 3.53 3.90 4.82
N HIS A 37 2.39 3.52 5.37
CA HIS A 37 2.29 2.44 6.37
C HIS A 37 1.52 1.20 5.87
N CYS A 38 1.11 1.20 4.61
CA CYS A 38 0.23 0.19 4.05
C CYS A 38 0.45 0.05 2.54
N LEU A 39 0.46 -1.19 2.07
CA LEU A 39 0.54 -1.55 0.65
C LEU A 39 -0.65 -2.43 0.31
N VAL A 40 -1.28 -2.12 -0.82
CA VAL A 40 -2.23 -3.06 -1.42
C VAL A 40 -1.46 -4.17 -2.13
N VAL A 41 -1.91 -5.41 -2.00
CA VAL A 41 -1.28 -6.57 -2.64
C VAL A 41 -2.10 -6.96 -3.87
N PHE A 42 -1.46 -6.94 -5.03
CA PHE A 42 -2.02 -7.38 -6.30
C PHE A 42 -1.27 -8.59 -6.83
N GLU A 43 -2.01 -9.55 -7.36
CA GLU A 43 -1.48 -10.61 -8.20
C GLU A 43 -2.15 -10.51 -9.57
N ASN A 44 -1.34 -10.25 -10.60
CA ASN A 44 -1.83 -9.83 -11.91
C ASN A 44 -2.74 -8.59 -11.77
N GLU A 45 -3.97 -8.64 -12.29
CA GLU A 45 -4.95 -7.54 -12.22
C GLU A 45 -5.92 -7.67 -11.03
N LYS A 46 -5.68 -8.62 -10.11
CA LYS A 46 -6.57 -8.90 -8.99
C LYS A 46 -5.97 -8.44 -7.66
N MET A 47 -6.73 -7.61 -6.93
CA MET A 47 -6.43 -7.31 -5.54
C MET A 47 -6.62 -8.58 -4.70
N CYS A 48 -5.56 -9.04 -4.04
CA CYS A 48 -5.58 -10.26 -3.23
C CYS A 48 -5.39 -10.00 -1.73
N GLY A 49 -4.99 -8.79 -1.33
CA GLY A 49 -4.89 -8.45 0.08
C GLY A 49 -4.34 -7.05 0.34
N ILE A 50 -4.04 -6.80 1.62
CA ILE A 50 -3.40 -5.59 2.13
C ILE A 50 -2.38 -6.05 3.17
N ILE A 51 -1.21 -5.40 3.20
CA ILE A 51 -0.22 -5.55 4.27
C ILE A 51 0.11 -4.17 4.83
N SER A 52 0.21 -4.09 6.16
CA SER A 52 0.58 -2.91 6.92
C SER A 52 1.82 -3.17 7.77
N ASP A 53 2.46 -2.11 8.23
CA ASP A 53 3.57 -2.19 9.18
C ASP A 53 3.22 -2.96 10.47
N ARG A 54 1.96 -2.84 10.93
CA ARG A 54 1.45 -3.57 12.11
C ARG A 54 1.38 -5.08 11.94
N ASP A 55 1.23 -5.57 10.72
CA ASP A 55 1.23 -7.01 10.45
C ASP A 55 2.63 -7.63 10.67
N TYR A 56 3.68 -6.80 10.72
CA TYR A 56 5.06 -7.22 10.97
C TYR A 56 5.56 -6.93 12.39
N ALA A 57 5.02 -5.92 13.07
CA ALA A 57 5.55 -5.37 14.33
C ALA A 57 5.29 -6.22 15.60
N HIS A 58 5.44 -7.55 15.53
CA HIS A 58 5.30 -8.47 16.65
C HIS A 58 6.59 -8.67 17.45
#